data_AF-A0A960PJ17-F1
#
_entry.id   AF-A0A960PJ17-F1
#
_cell.length_a   1.000
_cell.length_b   1.000
_cell.length_c   1.000
_cell.angle_alpha   90.00
_cell.angle_beta   90.00
_cell.angle_gamma   90.00
#
_symmetry.space_group_name_H-M   'P 1'
#
loop_
_entity.id
_entity.type
_entity.pdbx_description
1 polymer ?
#
loop_
_entity_poly.entity_id
_entity_poly.type
_entity_poly.pdbx_seq_one_letter_code
_entity_poly.pdbx_strand_id
1 'polypeptide(L)'
;MSTAGTDRAQAGAPATPQPPPGSAAARLKPLVEALIGGQPSFAVRAWDGTGFGPANAKATLVVKRRRALRWLLWSPGELGVARAYVVGDLDVEGDAEALLAAHTELHPVGLRDLPSLLGTAVRLGALGPPPRPPVEEARVPRAARLHSLRRDAAAISHHYDVG
;
A
#
# COMPACT_ATOMS: atom_id res chain seq x y z
N MET A 1 45.78 -3.22 -38.90
CA MET A 1 44.33 -3.24 -39.25
C MET A 1 43.66 -4.13 -38.20
N SER A 2 43.18 -3.55 -37.10
CA SER A 2 41.80 -3.06 -36.87
C SER A 2 40.75 -4.18 -36.86
N THR A 3 40.21 -4.47 -35.67
CA THR A 3 38.79 -4.32 -35.24
C THR A 3 38.69 -4.99 -33.85
N ALA A 4 38.66 -4.31 -32.71
CA ALA A 4 37.56 -3.49 -32.17
C ALA A 4 36.20 -4.22 -32.21
N GLY A 5 35.77 -4.74 -31.06
CA GLY A 5 34.53 -5.47 -30.88
C GLY A 5 34.00 -5.30 -29.45
N THR A 6 33.58 -4.08 -29.16
CA THR A 6 32.46 -3.71 -28.29
C THR A 6 32.34 -4.42 -26.93
N ASP A 7 33.01 -3.83 -25.93
CA ASP A 7 32.62 -3.91 -24.53
C ASP A 7 31.22 -3.28 -24.39
N ARG A 8 30.20 -4.13 -24.28
CA ARG A 8 28.83 -3.72 -24.04
C ARG A 8 28.75 -3.35 -22.56
N ALA A 9 29.16 -2.13 -22.25
CA ALA A 9 28.99 -1.51 -20.95
C ALA A 9 27.54 -1.74 -20.49
N GLN A 10 27.38 -2.60 -19.49
CA GLN A 10 26.15 -2.69 -18.72
C GLN A 10 25.98 -1.32 -18.06
N ALA A 11 25.15 -0.47 -18.66
CA ALA A 11 24.68 0.73 -18.01
C ALA A 11 23.95 0.27 -16.74
N GLY A 12 24.62 0.37 -15.60
CA GLY A 12 24.04 0.05 -14.30
C GLY A 12 22.73 0.81 -14.16
N ALA A 13 21.65 0.11 -13.82
CA ALA A 13 20.38 0.74 -13.54
C ALA A 13 20.60 1.91 -12.57
N PRO A 14 19.99 3.09 -12.81
CA PRO A 14 20.21 4.25 -11.95
C PRO A 14 19.95 3.86 -10.49
N ALA A 15 20.93 4.13 -9.63
CA ALA A 15 20.87 3.73 -8.24
C ALA A 15 19.59 4.28 -7.59
N THR A 16 18.79 3.39 -6.99
CA THR A 16 17.56 3.74 -6.28
C THR A 16 17.90 4.74 -5.17
N PRO A 17 17.37 5.97 -5.20
CA PRO A 17 17.65 6.96 -4.17
C PRO A 17 17.28 6.42 -2.79
N GLN A 18 18.23 6.44 -1.87
CA GLN A 18 17.96 6.06 -0.48
C GLN A 18 17.39 7.25 0.30
N PRO A 19 16.41 7.02 1.18
CA PRO A 19 15.85 8.08 1.99
C PRO A 19 16.87 8.58 3.03
N PRO A 20 16.79 9.86 3.45
CA PRO A 20 17.70 10.40 4.46
C PRO A 20 17.54 9.67 5.81
N PRO A 21 18.63 9.40 6.54
CA PRO A 21 18.57 8.71 7.83
C PRO A 21 17.62 9.39 8.82
N GLY A 22 16.84 8.61 9.56
CA GLY A 22 15.91 9.10 10.58
C GLY A 22 14.58 9.66 10.06
N SER A 23 14.44 9.89 8.75
CA SER A 23 13.21 10.36 8.11
C SER A 23 12.04 9.39 8.20
N ALA A 24 10.83 9.86 7.89
CA ALA A 24 9.66 8.99 7.79
C ALA A 24 9.83 7.94 6.68
N ALA A 25 10.37 8.33 5.52
CA ALA A 25 10.65 7.40 4.43
C ALA A 25 11.64 6.29 4.83
N ALA A 26 12.72 6.63 5.53
CA ALA A 26 13.69 5.63 6.01
C ALA A 26 13.08 4.63 6.99
N ARG A 27 12.09 5.05 7.79
CA ARG A 27 11.38 4.19 8.75
C ARG A 27 10.25 3.38 8.10
N LEU A 28 9.67 3.86 6.99
CA LEU A 28 8.64 3.16 6.22
C LEU A 28 9.23 2.11 5.27
N LYS A 29 10.41 2.38 4.70
CA LYS A 29 11.11 1.48 3.76
C LYS A 29 11.14 0.01 4.19
N PRO A 30 11.66 -0.35 5.37
CA PRO A 30 11.72 -1.76 5.78
C PRO A 30 10.33 -2.40 5.98
N LEU A 31 9.32 -1.61 6.35
CA LEU A 31 7.94 -2.10 6.44
C LEU A 31 7.40 -2.42 5.05
N VAL A 32 7.54 -1.49 4.10
CA VAL A 32 7.07 -1.70 2.72
C VAL A 32 7.80 -2.87 2.08
N GLU A 33 9.12 -2.93 2.20
CA GLU A 33 9.92 -4.04 1.66
C GLU A 33 9.50 -5.39 2.24
N ALA A 34 9.17 -5.46 3.53
CA ALA A 34 8.66 -6.68 4.15
C ALA A 34 7.29 -7.08 3.59
N LEU A 35 6.35 -6.12 3.44
CA LEU A 35 5.00 -6.38 2.93
C LEU A 35 4.98 -6.85 1.47
N ILE A 36 5.93 -6.36 0.67
CA ILE A 36 6.03 -6.70 -0.75
C ILE A 36 6.99 -7.86 -1.02
N GLY A 37 7.77 -8.29 -0.01
CA GLY A 37 8.79 -9.33 -0.15
C GLY A 37 10.04 -8.92 -0.93
N GLY A 38 10.36 -7.62 -1.04
CA GLY A 38 11.48 -7.14 -1.88
C GLY A 38 11.59 -5.63 -2.03
N GLN A 39 12.28 -5.17 -3.08
CA GLN A 39 12.33 -3.75 -3.45
C GLN A 39 11.09 -3.34 -4.25
N PRO A 40 10.43 -2.22 -3.94
CA PRO A 40 9.21 -1.83 -4.63
C PRO A 40 9.50 -1.40 -6.07
N SER A 41 8.62 -1.79 -6.99
CA SER A 41 8.61 -1.30 -8.38
C SER A 41 8.02 0.12 -8.51
N PHE A 42 7.41 0.63 -7.44
CA PHE A 42 6.84 1.97 -7.30
C PHE A 42 7.64 2.82 -6.30
N ALA A 43 7.51 4.14 -6.41
CA ALA A 43 8.07 5.06 -5.43
C ALA A 43 7.14 5.22 -4.22
N VAL A 44 7.69 5.56 -3.07
CA VAL A 44 6.94 5.88 -1.86
C VAL A 44 7.35 7.25 -1.36
N ARG A 45 6.36 8.10 -1.06
CA ARG A 45 6.57 9.42 -0.46
C ARG A 45 5.87 9.53 0.87
N ALA A 46 6.59 9.96 1.89
CA ALA A 46 6.08 10.17 3.23
C ALA A 46 5.58 11.61 3.44
N TRP A 47 4.80 11.81 4.51
CA TRP A 47 4.20 13.10 4.87
C TRP A 47 5.22 14.21 5.21
N ASP A 48 6.49 13.86 5.45
CA ASP A 48 7.58 14.83 5.68
C ASP A 48 8.30 15.21 4.37
N GLY A 49 7.77 14.78 3.22
CA GLY A 49 8.32 15.06 1.89
C GLY A 49 9.43 14.10 1.47
N THR A 50 9.94 13.25 2.36
CA THR A 50 10.99 12.28 2.04
C THR A 50 10.42 11.07 1.30
N GLY A 51 11.24 10.36 0.52
CA GLY A 51 10.78 9.20 -0.25
C GLY A 51 11.87 8.20 -0.58
N PHE A 52 11.46 7.06 -1.13
CA PHE A 52 12.31 5.97 -1.60
C PHE A 52 11.66 5.23 -2.77
N GLY A 53 12.42 4.40 -3.48
CA GLY A 53 11.95 3.61 -4.63
C GLY A 53 12.58 4.05 -5.95
N PRO A 54 12.24 3.40 -7.08
CA PRO A 54 12.92 3.61 -8.35
C PRO A 54 12.79 5.05 -8.85
N ALA A 55 13.89 5.63 -9.34
CA ALA A 55 13.88 6.99 -9.89
C ALA A 55 12.96 7.14 -11.13
N ASN A 56 12.72 6.04 -11.84
CA ASN A 56 11.84 5.94 -13.02
C ASN A 56 10.51 5.23 -12.70
N ALA A 57 10.10 5.18 -11.43
CA ALA A 57 8.82 4.59 -11.04
C ALA A 57 7.66 5.27 -11.78
N LYS A 58 6.76 4.48 -12.36
CA LYS A 58 5.56 4.98 -13.04
C LYS A 58 4.49 5.48 -12.07
N ALA A 59 4.55 5.02 -10.82
CA ALA A 59 3.59 5.32 -9.77
C ALA A 59 4.31 5.65 -8.46
N THR A 60 3.68 6.52 -7.66
CA THR A 60 4.12 6.85 -6.31
C THR A 60 2.98 6.61 -5.31
N LEU A 61 3.21 5.76 -4.32
CA LEU A 61 2.35 5.65 -3.13
C LEU A 61 2.67 6.80 -2.16
N VAL A 62 1.68 7.65 -1.90
CA VAL A 62 1.85 8.83 -1.05
C VAL A 62 1.20 8.60 0.31
N VAL A 63 2.02 8.54 1.36
CA VAL A 63 1.56 8.46 2.75
C VAL A 63 1.35 9.87 3.28
N LYS A 64 0.16 10.43 3.05
CA LYS A 64 -0.19 11.81 3.41
C LYS A 64 -0.21 12.06 4.91
N ARG A 65 -0.57 11.06 5.73
CA ARG A 65 -0.64 11.20 7.19
C ARG A 65 -0.08 9.98 7.92
N ARG A 66 0.58 10.20 9.05
CA ARG A 66 1.00 9.15 10.02
C ARG A 66 -0.14 8.19 10.38
N ARG A 67 -1.37 8.71 10.44
CA ARG A 67 -2.59 7.96 10.74
C ARG A 67 -2.85 6.81 9.76
N ALA A 68 -2.29 6.83 8.54
CA ALA A 68 -2.33 5.71 7.60
C ALA A 68 -1.93 4.37 8.25
N LEU A 69 -0.91 4.38 9.12
CA LEU A 69 -0.45 3.18 9.82
C LEU A 69 -1.49 2.62 10.79
N ARG A 70 -2.36 3.46 11.35
CA ARG A 70 -3.42 3.01 12.26
C ARG A 70 -4.48 2.20 11.53
N TRP A 71 -4.79 2.53 10.28
CA TRP A 71 -5.74 1.74 9.50
C TRP A 71 -5.26 0.31 9.29
N LEU A 72 -3.96 0.13 9.05
CA LEU A 72 -3.33 -1.19 8.95
C LEU A 72 -3.28 -1.93 10.29
N LEU A 73 -3.01 -1.23 11.39
CA LEU A 73 -2.97 -1.84 12.74
C LEU A 73 -4.33 -2.34 13.21
N TRP A 74 -5.39 -1.57 12.95
CA TRP A 74 -6.75 -1.85 13.45
C TRP A 74 -7.62 -2.59 12.44
N SER A 75 -7.18 -2.70 11.19
CA SER A 75 -7.85 -3.45 10.12
C SER A 75 -6.80 -4.00 9.17
N PRO A 76 -5.98 -4.99 9.60
CA PRO A 76 -4.97 -5.57 8.75
C PRO A 76 -5.59 -6.18 7.49
N GLY A 77 -4.87 -6.09 6.38
CA GLY A 77 -5.33 -6.51 5.05
C GLY A 77 -5.71 -5.34 4.16
N GLU A 78 -6.26 -5.67 3.00
CA GLU A 78 -6.63 -4.71 1.95
C GLU A 78 -7.63 -3.66 2.43
N LEU A 79 -8.52 -4.03 3.36
CA LEU A 79 -9.53 -3.13 3.89
C LEU A 79 -8.91 -1.92 4.63
N GLY A 80 -7.82 -2.12 5.38
CA GLY A 80 -7.11 -1.03 6.05
C GLY A 80 -6.47 -0.07 5.06
N VAL A 81 -5.86 -0.61 4.00
CA VAL A 81 -5.28 0.19 2.90
C VAL A 81 -6.37 0.99 2.19
N ALA A 82 -7.46 0.33 1.79
CA ALA A 82 -8.59 0.94 1.09
C ALA A 82 -9.21 2.08 1.91
N ARG A 83 -9.44 1.86 3.21
CA ARG A 83 -9.94 2.91 4.11
C ARG A 83 -8.98 4.09 4.19
N ALA A 84 -7.68 3.84 4.35
CA ALA A 84 -6.69 4.89 4.40
C ALA A 84 -6.66 5.72 3.12
N TYR A 85 -6.84 5.09 1.95
CA TYR A 85 -6.98 5.79 0.66
C TYR A 85 -8.25 6.64 0.60
N VAL A 86 -9.41 6.05 0.90
CA VAL A 86 -10.72 6.75 0.84
C VAL A 86 -10.77 7.98 1.74
N VAL A 87 -10.20 7.91 2.95
CA VAL A 87 -10.16 9.06 3.88
C VAL A 87 -9.02 10.05 3.59
N GLY A 88 -8.21 9.81 2.56
CA GLY A 88 -7.10 10.67 2.14
C GLY A 88 -5.87 10.63 3.05
N ASP A 89 -5.69 9.56 3.84
CA ASP A 89 -4.45 9.30 4.59
C ASP A 89 -3.37 8.63 3.72
N LEU A 90 -3.79 7.89 2.69
CA LEU A 90 -2.99 7.40 1.58
C LEU A 90 -3.49 8.03 0.27
N ASP A 91 -2.62 8.11 -0.72
CA ASP A 91 -2.95 8.53 -2.07
C ASP A 91 -2.00 7.89 -3.08
N VAL A 92 -2.36 7.98 -4.36
CA VAL A 92 -1.59 7.45 -5.48
C VAL A 92 -1.36 8.55 -6.50
N GLU A 93 -0.10 8.74 -6.90
CA GLU A 93 0.28 9.65 -7.97
C GLU A 93 0.86 8.87 -9.15
N GLY A 94 0.53 9.29 -10.37
CA GLY A 94 0.97 8.63 -11.60
C GLY A 94 0.06 7.48 -12.03
N ASP A 95 0.68 6.42 -12.53
CA ASP A 95 0.00 5.26 -13.11
C ASP A 95 -0.59 4.35 -12.02
N ALA A 96 -1.88 4.48 -11.74
CA ALA A 96 -2.57 3.65 -10.74
C ALA A 96 -2.60 2.15 -11.12
N GLU A 97 -2.60 1.82 -12.41
CA GLU A 97 -2.55 0.42 -12.87
C GLU A 97 -1.20 -0.21 -12.56
N ALA A 98 -0.10 0.54 -12.72
CA ALA A 98 1.22 0.08 -12.32
C ALA A 98 1.32 -0.21 -10.80
N LEU A 99 0.65 0.59 -9.96
CA LEU A 99 0.59 0.33 -8.52
C LEU A 99 -0.27 -0.89 -8.19
N LEU A 100 -1.39 -1.09 -8.90
CA LEU A 100 -2.25 -2.26 -8.73
C LEU A 100 -1.57 -3.54 -9.22
N ALA A 101 -0.77 -3.49 -10.28
CA ALA A 101 0.06 -4.61 -10.69
C ALA A 101 1.05 -4.99 -9.58
N ALA A 102 1.69 -4.01 -8.94
CA ALA A 102 2.55 -4.26 -7.78
C ALA A 102 1.79 -4.84 -6.57
N HIS A 103 0.49 -4.54 -6.41
CA HIS A 103 -0.37 -5.15 -5.39
C HIS A 103 -0.45 -6.67 -5.56
N THR A 104 -0.44 -7.18 -6.80
CA THR A 104 -0.47 -8.63 -7.05
C THR A 104 0.79 -9.36 -6.58
N GLU A 105 1.89 -8.63 -6.40
CA GLU A 105 3.15 -9.15 -5.84
C GLU A 105 3.16 -9.11 -4.29
N LEU A 106 2.21 -8.41 -3.66
CA LEU A 106 2.11 -8.34 -2.22
C LEU A 106 1.58 -9.65 -1.64
N HIS A 107 2.17 -10.06 -0.53
CA HIS A 107 1.44 -10.99 0.32
C HIS A 107 0.31 -10.24 1.02
N PRO A 108 -0.83 -10.89 1.32
CA PRO A 108 -1.89 -10.28 2.10
C PRO A 108 -1.32 -9.75 3.43
N VAL A 109 -1.55 -8.47 3.74
CA VAL A 109 -1.19 -7.89 5.05
C VAL A 109 -2.00 -8.62 6.11
N GLY A 110 -1.34 -9.23 7.08
CA GLY A 110 -1.98 -10.10 8.07
C GLY A 110 -1.44 -9.92 9.47
N LEU A 111 -1.90 -10.79 10.38
CA LEU A 111 -1.51 -10.76 11.80
C LEU A 111 0.01 -10.92 12.00
N ARG A 112 0.68 -11.63 11.09
CA ARG A 112 2.14 -11.80 11.10
C ARG A 112 2.91 -10.49 10.93
N ASP A 113 2.29 -9.49 10.31
CA ASP A 113 2.92 -8.19 10.02
C ASP A 113 2.69 -7.18 11.16
N LEU A 114 1.82 -7.50 12.12
CA LEU A 114 1.50 -6.61 13.24
C LEU A 114 2.72 -6.17 14.05
N PRO A 115 3.71 -7.04 14.38
CA PRO A 115 4.91 -6.58 15.10
C PRO A 115 5.69 -5.52 14.33
N SER A 116 5.87 -5.72 13.02
CA SER A 116 6.57 -4.78 12.14
C SER A 116 5.81 -3.47 11.97
N LEU A 117 4.48 -3.56 11.78
CA LEU A 117 3.58 -2.40 11.74
C LEU A 117 3.61 -1.62 13.05
N LEU A 118 3.54 -2.32 14.19
CA LEU A 118 3.53 -1.72 15.53
C LEU A 118 4.86 -1.01 15.82
N GLY A 119 5.99 -1.68 15.57
CA GLY A 119 7.31 -1.09 15.75
C GLY A 119 7.51 0.15 14.88
N THR A 120 7.02 0.12 13.64
CA THR A 120 7.06 1.27 12.73
C THR A 120 6.17 2.40 13.22
N ALA A 121 4.96 2.09 13.69
CA ALA A 121 4.06 3.07 14.26
C ALA A 121 4.60 3.73 15.54
N VAL A 122 5.25 2.97 16.43
CA VAL A 122 5.96 3.51 17.62
C VAL A 122 7.05 4.49 17.18
N ARG A 123 7.94 4.05 16.27
CA ARG A 123 9.06 4.86 15.78
C ARG A 123 8.65 6.14 15.07
N LEU A 124 7.42 6.19 14.54
CA LEU A 124 6.88 7.32 13.79
C LEU A 124 5.88 8.16 14.62
N GLY A 125 5.66 7.82 15.89
CA GLY A 125 4.65 8.48 16.73
C GLY A 125 3.23 8.35 16.16
N ALA A 126 2.95 7.24 15.48
CA ALA A 126 1.70 6.99 14.79
C ALA A 126 0.73 6.11 15.61
N LEU A 127 1.08 5.72 16.83
CA LEU A 127 0.16 5.01 17.73
C LEU A 127 -1.07 5.87 18.06
N GLY A 128 -2.18 5.20 18.36
CA GLY A 128 -3.43 5.84 18.74
C GLY A 128 -4.64 4.91 18.60
N PRO A 129 -5.84 5.38 19.00
CA PRO A 129 -7.07 4.60 18.94
C PRO A 129 -7.44 4.22 17.50
N PRO A 130 -8.34 3.22 17.32
CA PRO A 130 -8.85 2.85 16.00
C PRO A 130 -9.43 4.07 15.29
N PRO A 131 -9.02 4.35 14.03
CA PRO A 131 -9.64 5.40 13.25
C PRO A 131 -11.15 5.17 13.12
N ARG A 132 -11.94 6.24 13.17
CA ARG A 132 -13.39 6.14 12.93
C ARG A 132 -13.62 5.73 11.47
N PRO A 133 -14.47 4.73 11.17
CA PRO A 133 -14.74 4.32 9.79
C PRO A 133 -15.15 5.51 8.91
N PRO A 134 -14.85 5.47 7.60
CA PRO A 134 -15.26 6.51 6.66
C PRO A 134 -16.78 6.75 6.74
N VAL A 135 -17.19 7.99 6.50
CA VAL A 135 -18.61 8.39 6.61
C VAL A 135 -19.48 7.66 5.58
N GLU A 136 -18.86 7.29 4.46
CA GLU A 136 -19.37 6.48 3.37
C GLU A 136 -19.74 5.06 3.84
N GLU A 137 -18.98 4.48 4.78
CA GLU A 137 -19.30 3.20 5.41
C GLU A 137 -20.32 3.34 6.55
N ALA A 138 -20.34 4.49 7.23
CA ALA A 138 -21.14 4.74 8.42
C ALA A 138 -22.65 4.90 8.15
N ARG A 139 -23.06 5.08 6.89
CA ARG A 139 -24.47 5.30 6.50
C ARG A 139 -25.32 4.05 6.38
N VAL A 140 -24.77 2.84 6.53
CA VAL A 140 -25.58 1.61 6.48
C VAL A 140 -25.83 1.09 7.90
N PRO A 141 -27.07 1.17 8.42
CA PRO A 141 -27.42 0.58 9.70
C PRO A 141 -27.04 -0.91 9.70
N ARG A 142 -26.41 -1.38 10.78
CA ARG A 142 -25.97 -2.78 10.91
C ARG A 142 -27.08 -3.79 10.61
N ALA A 143 -28.33 -3.44 10.97
CA ALA A 143 -29.53 -4.22 10.70
C ALA A 143 -29.89 -4.31 9.20
N ALA A 144 -29.62 -3.25 8.42
CA ALA A 144 -29.84 -3.22 6.98
C ALA A 144 -28.79 -4.05 6.21
N ARG A 145 -27.53 -4.06 6.69
CA ARG A 145 -26.43 -4.88 6.13
C ARG A 145 -26.70 -6.39 6.26
N LEU A 146 -27.17 -6.85 7.42
CA LEU A 146 -27.51 -8.25 7.65
C LEU A 146 -28.72 -8.70 6.80
N HIS A 147 -29.69 -7.82 6.56
CA HIS A 147 -30.82 -8.09 5.67
C HIS A 147 -30.43 -8.09 4.19
N SER A 148 -29.50 -7.22 3.77
CA SER A 148 -28.95 -7.22 2.40
C SER A 148 -28.18 -8.49 2.12
N LEU A 149 -27.27 -8.92 3.01
CA LEU A 149 -26.50 -10.15 2.81
C LEU A 149 -27.37 -11.42 2.80
N ARG A 150 -28.43 -11.47 3.62
CA ARG A 150 -29.39 -12.58 3.60
C ARG A 150 -30.25 -12.60 2.32
N ARG A 151 -30.59 -11.43 1.77
CA ARG A 151 -31.29 -11.33 0.47
C ARG A 151 -30.36 -11.61 -0.71
N ASP A 152 -29.13 -11.11 -0.68
CA ASP A 152 -28.13 -11.32 -1.73
C ASP A 152 -27.71 -12.79 -1.79
N ALA A 153 -27.57 -13.46 -0.64
CA ALA A 153 -27.35 -14.91 -0.60
C ALA A 153 -28.54 -15.72 -1.14
N ALA A 154 -29.78 -15.21 -1.04
CA ALA A 154 -30.95 -15.83 -1.65
C ALA A 154 -31.05 -15.54 -3.17
N ALA A 155 -30.49 -14.41 -3.62
CA ALA A 155 -30.48 -13.98 -5.03
C ALA A 155 -29.34 -14.63 -5.85
N ILE A 156 -28.21 -14.98 -5.23
CA ILE A 156 -27.06 -15.65 -5.88
C ILE A 156 -27.38 -17.13 -6.20
N SER A 157 -28.44 -17.71 -5.63
CA SER A 157 -28.89 -19.08 -5.92
C SER A 157 -29.51 -19.26 -7.32
N HIS A 158 -29.71 -18.19 -8.10
CA HIS A 158 -30.27 -18.27 -9.43
C HIS A 158 -29.18 -18.12 -10.50
N HIS A 159 -28.85 -19.29 -11.06
CA HIS A 159 -27.93 -19.59 -12.15
C HIS A 159 -27.92 -18.60 -13.33
N TYR A 160 -26.71 -18.32 -13.81
CA TYR A 160 -26.50 -18.13 -15.25
C TYR A 160 -26.48 -19.52 -15.89
N ASP A 161 -27.52 -19.84 -16.64
CA ASP A 161 -27.45 -20.86 -17.68
C ASP A 161 -28.02 -20.22 -18.94
N VAL A 162 -27.12 -19.77 -19.81
CA VAL A 162 -27.43 -19.33 -21.17
C VAL A 162 -26.34 -19.86 -22.09
N GLY A 163 -26.67 -20.93 -22.81
CA GLY A 163 -26.03 -21.31 -24.07
C GLY A 163 -26.59 -20.53 -25.25
#